data_AF-A0A9E4XHC7-F1
#
_entry.id   AF-A0A9E4XHC7-F1
#
_cell.length_a   1.000
_cell.length_b   1.000
_cell.length_c   1.000
_cell.angle_alpha   90.00
_cell.angle_beta   90.00
_cell.angle_gamma   90.00
#
_symmetry.space_group_name_H-M   'P 1'
#
loop_
_entity.id
_entity.type
_entity.pdbx_description
1 polymer ?
#
loop_
_entity_poly.entity_id
_entity_poly.type
_entity_poly.pdbx_seq_one_letter_code
_entity_poly.pdbx_strand_id
1 'polypeptide(L)' 'MSLIESRKAFIQHVETSLDSFAESCRLYGISRKTGYKWLNRYRAEGDAGLENRSTRPLSLGPRKV' A
#
# COMPACT_ATOMS: atom_id res chain seq x y z
N MET A 1 11.00 -1.03 13.77
CA MET A 1 9.95 -1.69 12.95
C MET A 1 10.24 -1.39 11.49
N SER A 2 10.35 -2.41 10.64
CA SER A 2 10.55 -2.19 9.20
C SER A 2 9.27 -1.60 8.59
N LEU A 3 9.39 -0.86 7.49
CA LEU A 3 8.23 -0.30 6.77
C LEU A 3 7.29 -1.41 6.25
N ILE A 4 7.85 -2.58 5.95
CA ILE A 4 7.10 -3.76 5.49
C ILE A 4 6.23 -4.29 6.64
N GLU A 5 6.76 -4.37 7.86
CA GLU A 5 5.97 -4.79 9.03
C GLU A 5 4.75 -3.89 9.25
N SER A 6 4.92 -2.56 9.15
CA SER A 6 3.80 -1.62 9.30
C SER A 6 2.74 -1.79 8.20
N ARG A 7 3.17 -2.08 6.96
CA ARG A 7 2.27 -2.34 5.82
C ARG A 7 1.53 -3.65 5.98
N LYS A 8 2.23 -4.69 6.46
CA LYS A 8 1.65 -6.01 6.69
C LYS A 8 0.62 -5.98 7.82
N ALA A 9 0.92 -5.25 8.90
CA ALA A 9 -0.04 -5.01 9.97
C ALA A 9 -1.32 -4.33 9.46
N PHE A 10 -1.21 -3.36 8.55
CA PHE A 10 -2.38 -2.75 7.91
C PHE A 10 -3.21 -3.77 7.11
N ILE A 11 -2.56 -4.61 6.29
CA ILE A 11 -3.26 -5.62 5.49
C ILE A 11 -3.93 -6.66 6.37
N GLN A 12 -3.24 -7.17 7.39
CA GLN A 12 -3.82 -8.10 8.34
C GLN A 12 -5.03 -7.47 9.04
N HIS A 13 -4.91 -6.24 9.50
CA HIS A 13 -6.02 -5.53 10.12
C HIS A 13 -7.21 -5.38 9.16
N VAL A 14 -6.98 -5.06 7.88
CA VAL A 14 -8.07 -4.99 6.88
C VAL A 14 -8.74 -6.35 6.64
N GLU A 15 -8.01 -7.46 6.74
CA GLU A 15 -8.57 -8.81 6.54
C GLU A 15 -9.25 -9.37 7.79
N THR A 16 -8.80 -8.97 8.99
CA THR A 16 -9.31 -9.50 10.25
C THR A 16 -10.36 -8.62 10.92
N SER A 17 -10.30 -7.30 10.71
CA SER A 17 -11.22 -6.37 11.36
C SER A 17 -12.57 -6.36 10.65
N LEU A 18 -13.62 -6.13 11.44
CA LEU A 18 -14.97 -5.85 10.93
C LEU A 18 -15.12 -4.39 10.45
N ASP A 19 -14.08 -3.57 10.65
CA ASP A 19 -14.03 -2.18 10.23
C ASP A 19 -14.09 -2.05 8.71
N SER A 20 -14.70 -0.97 8.25
CA SER A 20 -14.66 -0.66 6.82
C SER A 20 -13.24 -0.33 6.39
N PHE A 21 -12.91 -0.62 5.13
CA PHE A 21 -11.61 -0.29 4.55
C PHE A 21 -11.22 1.21 4.75
N ALA A 22 -12.22 2.09 4.74
CA ALA A 22 -12.04 3.52 4.97
C ALA A 22 -11.61 3.83 6.41
N GLU A 23 -12.12 3.10 7.40
CA GLU A 23 -11.74 3.23 8.82
C GLU A 23 -10.32 2.73 9.05
N SER A 24 -9.98 1.55 8.52
CA SER A 24 -8.61 1.05 8.59
C SER A 24 -7.62 2.03 7.95
N CYS A 25 -7.96 2.64 6.81
CA CYS A 25 -7.11 3.67 6.20
C CYS A 25 -6.92 4.90 7.12
N ARG A 26 -7.99 5.35 7.80
CA ARG A 26 -7.92 6.47 8.76
C ARG A 26 -7.07 6.13 9.97
N LEU A 27 -7.22 4.93 10.51
CA LEU A 27 -6.48 4.45 11.68
C LEU A 27 -4.97 4.41 11.42
N TYR A 28 -4.57 3.99 10.22
CA TYR A 28 -3.17 3.90 9.80
C TYR A 28 -2.63 5.19 9.15
N GLY A 29 -3.45 6.26 9.06
CA GLY A 29 -3.04 7.54 8.49
C GLY A 29 -2.69 7.49 6.99
N ILE A 30 -3.25 6.53 6.25
CA ILE A 30 -2.98 6.37 4.81
C ILE A 30 -4.18 6.77 3.97
N SER A 31 -3.92 7.22 2.74
CA SER A 31 -4.99 7.43 1.78
C SER A 31 -5.62 6.11 1.34
N ARG A 32 -6.93 6.11 1.06
CA ARG A 32 -7.64 4.95 0.49
C ARG A 32 -6.97 4.42 -0.78
N LYS A 33 -6.45 5.32 -1.63
CA LYS A 33 -5.73 4.98 -2.86
C LYS A 33 -4.46 4.17 -2.57
N THR A 34 -3.70 4.57 -1.55
CA THR A 34 -2.51 3.83 -1.09
C THR A 34 -2.90 2.47 -0.54
N GLY A 35 -3.95 2.42 0.29
CA GLY A 35 -4.47 1.17 0.83
C GLY A 35 -4.83 0.18 -0.29
N TYR A 36 -5.66 0.59 -1.25
CA TYR A 36 -6.09 -0.30 -2.35
C TYR A 36 -4.91 -0.80 -3.18
N LYS A 37 -3.91 0.06 -3.39
CA LYS A 37 -2.68 -0.32 -4.08
C LYS A 37 -1.92 -1.41 -3.31
N TRP A 38 -1.80 -1.29 -2.00
CA TRP A 38 -1.14 -2.30 -1.16
C TRP A 38 -1.95 -3.60 -1.13
N LEU A 39 -3.27 -3.52 -0.97
CA LEU A 39 -4.15 -4.70 -0.97
C LEU A 39 -4.08 -5.47 -2.30
N ASN A 40 -4.18 -4.77 -3.43
CA ASN A 40 -4.10 -5.40 -4.74
C ASN A 40 -2.73 -6.07 -4.97
N ARG A 41 -1.64 -5.45 -4.53
CA ARG A 41 -0.30 -6.02 -4.64
C ARG A 41 -0.12 -7.22 -3.71
N TYR A 42 -0.62 -7.13 -2.49
CA TYR A 42 -0.58 -8.24 -1.54
C TYR A 42 -1.38 -9.44 -2.07
N ARG A 43 -2.55 -9.21 -2.67
CA ARG A 43 -3.33 -10.29 -3.30
C ARG A 43 -2.64 -10.92 -4.52
N ALA A 44 -1.83 -10.16 -5.24
CA ALA A 44 -1.13 -10.66 -6.43
C ALA A 44 0.23 -11.32 -6.11
N GLU A 45 0.96 -10.81 -5.12
CA GLU A 45 2.38 -11.12 -4.90
C GLU A 45 2.70 -11.46 -3.43
N GLY A 46 1.71 -11.44 -2.54
CA GLY A 46 1.91 -11.64 -1.10
C GLY A 46 2.73 -10.54 -0.44
N ASP A 47 3.56 -10.91 0.54
CA ASP A 47 4.42 -9.98 1.28
C ASP A 47 5.38 -9.19 0.36
N ALA A 48 5.82 -9.79 -0.76
CA ALA A 48 6.69 -9.13 -1.75
C ALA A 48 6.02 -7.91 -2.43
N GLY A 49 4.68 -7.87 -2.44
CA GLY A 49 3.91 -6.75 -2.96
C GLY A 49 3.95 -5.50 -2.05
N LEU A 50 4.32 -5.68 -0.78
CA LEU A 50 4.39 -4.62 0.23
C LEU A 50 5.78 -3.98 0.34
N GLU A 51 6.77 -4.49 -0.39
CA GLU A 51 8.11 -3.93 -0.42
C GLU A 51 8.15 -2.50 -0.97
N ASN A 52 9.22 -1.77 -0.63
CA ASN A 52 9.42 -0.43 -1.14
C ASN A 52 9.82 -0.47 -2.62
N ARG A 53 8.84 -0.24 -3.50
CA ARG A 53 9.07 -0.08 -4.94
C ARG A 53 9.24 1.39 -5.27
N SER A 54 10.33 1.70 -5.99
CA SER A 54 10.56 3.02 -6.58
C SER A 54 9.32 3.46 -7.36
N THR A 55 8.82 4.64 -7.04
CA THR A 55 7.75 5.32 -7.79
C THR A 55 8.28 6.09 -8.99
N ARG A 56 9.58 5.96 -9.30
CA ARG A 56 10.19 6.68 -10.42
C ARG A 56 9.55 6.19 -11.72
N PRO A 57 8.89 7.05 -12.50
CA PRO A 57 8.40 6.68 -13.82
C PRO A 57 9.61 6.24 -14.66
N LEU A 58 9.50 5.05 -15.28
CA LEU A 58 10.55 4.48 -16.12
C LEU A 58 10.77 5.29 -17.40
N SER A 59 9.78 6.09 -17.82
CA SER A 59 9.93 7.07 -18.89
C SER A 59 9.85 8.49 -18.34
N LEU A 60 11.00 9.10 -18.06
CA LEU A 60 11.11 10.55 -18.19
C LEU A 60 11.13 10.84 -19.70
N GLY A 61 9.95 10.94 -20.31
CA GLY A 61 9.84 11.60 -21.62
C GLY A 61 10.41 13.02 -21.50
N PRO A 62 11.01 13.58 -22.57
CA PRO A 62 11.70 14.86 -22.49
C PRO A 62 10.74 15.92 -21.94
N ARG A 63 11.15 16.60 -20.86
CA ARG A 63 10.46 17.78 -20.36
C ARG A 63 10.39 18.77 -21.53
N LYS A 64 9.18 19.02 -22.05
CA LYS A 64 8.95 20.20 -22.88
C LYS A 64 9.21 21.42 -22.01
N VAL A 65 10.31 22.11 -22.31
CA VAL A 65 10.60 23.48 -21.88
C VAL A 65 9.71 24.45 -22.64
#